data_AF-A0A177AXM9-F1
#
_entry.id   AF-A0A177AXM9-F1
#
_cell.length_a   1.000
_cell.length_b   1.000
_cell.length_c   1.000
_cell.angle_alpha   90.00
_cell.angle_beta   90.00
_cell.angle_gamma   90.00
#
_symmetry.space_group_name_H-M   'P 1'
#
loop_
_entity.id
_entity.type
_entity.pdbx_description
1 polymer ?
#
loop_
_entity_poly.entity_id
_entity_poly.type
_entity_poly.pdbx_seq_one_letter_code
_entity_poly.pdbx_strand_id
1 'polypeptide(L)'
;MHLKKLRKMTNRTIIQIAFTNSKLFDNIFSRTFPLFQLAFACQQIKHNKLLKNGYDAIGFSQGGLFLRWVSQTCGSNPDMINLMTIGSPHRGVSHVPLCGSTCDYIIRYLQISHFAYITDIVTDFITFMAYWHDIKYEALYQSTTLTAYMNYKFLPISDNVKTFSMIQFTADT
;
A
#
# COMPACT_ATOMS: atom_id res chain seq x y z
N MET A 1 -7.14 -11.62 -12.27
CA MET A 1 -7.31 -12.85 -11.47
C MET A 1 -8.75 -13.33 -11.52
N HIS A 2 -9.04 -14.57 -11.95
CA HIS A 2 -10.41 -15.12 -11.90
C HIS A 2 -10.75 -15.65 -10.50
N LEU A 3 -11.39 -14.81 -9.67
CA LEU A 3 -11.73 -15.14 -8.29
C LEU A 3 -12.56 -16.40 -8.13
N LYS A 4 -13.49 -16.68 -9.06
CA LYS A 4 -14.32 -17.90 -9.01
C LYS A 4 -13.45 -19.16 -9.07
N LYS A 5 -12.43 -19.15 -9.94
CA LYS A 5 -11.48 -20.27 -10.05
C LYS A 5 -10.63 -20.38 -8.80
N LEU A 6 -10.14 -19.27 -8.26
CA LEU A 6 -9.32 -19.29 -7.03
C LEU A 6 -10.12 -19.79 -5.83
N ARG A 7 -11.35 -19.31 -5.61
CA ARG A 7 -12.25 -19.78 -4.54
C ARG A 7 -12.46 -21.29 -4.61
N LYS A 8 -12.66 -21.83 -5.81
CA LYS A 8 -12.83 -23.27 -6.05
C LYS A 8 -11.54 -24.06 -5.75
N MET A 9 -10.38 -23.53 -6.16
CA MET A 9 -9.09 -24.20 -5.95
C MET A 9 -8.64 -24.21 -4.50
N THR A 10 -8.82 -23.10 -3.78
CA THR A 10 -8.33 -22.96 -2.40
C THR A 10 -9.35 -23.38 -1.36
N ASN A 11 -10.60 -23.65 -1.76
CA ASN A 11 -11.74 -23.83 -0.87
C ASN A 11 -11.84 -22.71 0.20
N ARG A 12 -11.56 -21.46 -0.20
CA ARG A 12 -11.59 -20.30 0.69
C ARG A 12 -12.52 -19.22 0.16
N THR A 13 -13.15 -18.51 1.10
CA THR A 13 -13.86 -17.27 0.81
C THR A 13 -12.85 -16.17 0.53
N ILE A 14 -12.89 -15.62 -0.67
CA ILE A 14 -12.00 -14.51 -1.07
C ILE A 14 -12.82 -13.23 -1.11
N ILE A 15 -12.38 -12.22 -0.36
CA ILE A 15 -13.00 -10.90 -0.32
C ILE A 15 -12.07 -9.91 -1.02
N GLN A 16 -12.64 -9.11 -1.92
CA GLN A 16 -11.93 -8.00 -2.53
C GLN A 16 -12.48 -6.70 -1.95
N ILE A 17 -11.58 -5.77 -1.68
CA ILE A 17 -11.94 -4.40 -1.32
C ILE A 17 -12.06 -3.64 -2.65
N ALA A 18 -13.27 -3.18 -2.96
CA ALA A 18 -13.58 -2.31 -4.08
C ALA A 18 -14.11 -0.99 -3.51
N PHE A 19 -13.68 0.14 -4.06
CA PHE A 19 -14.06 1.45 -3.54
C PHE A 19 -15.47 1.83 -3.97
N THR A 20 -15.86 1.41 -5.17
CA THR A 20 -17.13 1.70 -5.82
C THR A 20 -17.61 0.49 -6.63
N ASN A 21 -18.83 0.58 -7.18
CA ASN A 21 -19.35 -0.40 -8.13
C ASN A 21 -18.83 -0.18 -9.58
N SER A 22 -17.95 0.80 -9.79
CA SER A 22 -17.45 1.19 -11.11
C SER A 22 -15.94 1.03 -11.19
N LYS A 23 -15.48 0.21 -12.12
CA LYS A 23 -14.04 0.02 -12.39
C LYS A 23 -13.34 1.33 -12.75
N LEU A 24 -14.04 2.26 -13.41
CA LEU A 24 -13.47 3.55 -13.79
C LEU A 24 -13.12 4.36 -12.54
N PHE A 25 -14.06 4.50 -11.61
CA PHE A 25 -13.84 5.25 -10.38
C PHE A 25 -12.83 4.54 -9.48
N ASP A 26 -12.87 3.22 -9.37
CA ASP A 26 -11.86 2.46 -8.62
C ASP A 26 -10.45 2.66 -9.17
N ASN A 27 -10.29 2.78 -10.49
CA ASN A 27 -9.01 3.07 -11.13
C ASN A 27 -8.54 4.52 -10.92
N ILE A 28 -9.47 5.46 -10.66
CA ILE A 28 -9.13 6.83 -10.31
C ILE A 28 -8.68 6.85 -8.85
N PHE A 29 -9.51 6.33 -7.95
CA PHE A 29 -9.20 6.24 -6.53
C PHE A 29 -7.96 5.42 -6.24
N SER A 30 -7.64 4.36 -6.99
CA SER A 30 -6.39 3.62 -6.76
C SER A 30 -5.12 4.43 -7.01
N ARG A 31 -5.23 5.51 -7.80
CA ARG A 31 -4.15 6.43 -8.14
C ARG A 31 -4.16 7.70 -7.30
N THR A 32 -5.26 8.02 -6.64
CA THR A 32 -5.43 9.25 -5.87
C THR A 32 -5.88 9.01 -4.42
N PHE A 33 -5.71 10.00 -3.54
CA PHE A 33 -6.23 9.97 -2.16
C PHE A 33 -5.89 8.67 -1.36
N PRO A 34 -4.60 8.31 -1.21
CA PRO A 34 -4.18 7.10 -0.49
C PRO A 34 -4.75 6.99 0.93
N LEU A 35 -4.82 8.08 1.69
CA LEU A 35 -5.40 8.05 3.04
C LEU A 35 -6.89 7.69 3.04
N PHE A 36 -7.65 8.19 2.06
CA PHE A 36 -9.04 7.80 1.87
C PHE A 36 -9.18 6.30 1.58
N GLN A 37 -8.33 5.76 0.69
CA GLN A 37 -8.33 4.33 0.37
C GLN A 37 -8.12 3.46 1.60
N LEU A 38 -7.20 3.87 2.48
CA LEU A 38 -6.86 3.14 3.71
C LEU A 38 -7.97 3.22 4.74
N ALA A 39 -8.54 4.41 4.96
CA ALA A 39 -9.67 4.60 5.87
C ALA A 39 -10.89 3.80 5.40
N PHE A 40 -11.17 3.82 4.10
CA PHE A 40 -12.23 3.03 3.48
C PHE A 40 -12.00 1.52 3.64
N ALA A 41 -10.77 1.05 3.41
CA ALA A 41 -10.40 -0.34 3.62
C ALA A 41 -10.61 -0.77 5.08
N CYS A 42 -10.17 0.04 6.07
CA CYS A 42 -10.44 -0.22 7.49
C CYS A 42 -11.96 -0.39 7.73
N GLN A 43 -12.77 0.52 7.19
CA GLN A 43 -14.22 0.49 7.39
C GLN A 43 -14.86 -0.75 6.75
N GLN A 44 -14.49 -1.10 5.52
CA GLN A 44 -14.99 -2.28 4.83
C GLN A 44 -14.65 -3.56 5.60
N ILE A 45 -13.40 -3.67 6.07
CA ILE A 45 -12.95 -4.83 6.86
C ILE A 45 -13.76 -4.94 8.15
N LYS A 46 -13.88 -3.84 8.91
CA LYS A 46 -14.59 -3.80 10.19
C LYS A 46 -16.07 -4.21 10.08
N HIS A 47 -16.76 -3.81 9.02
CA HIS A 47 -18.18 -4.11 8.85
C HIS A 47 -18.46 -5.45 8.15
N ASN A 48 -17.43 -6.14 7.66
CA ASN A 48 -17.62 -7.39 6.95
C ASN A 48 -17.81 -8.56 7.92
N LYS A 49 -19.04 -9.08 7.99
CA LYS A 49 -19.40 -10.19 8.89
C LYS A 49 -18.57 -11.46 8.65
N LEU A 50 -18.05 -11.67 7.44
CA LEU A 50 -17.25 -12.85 7.10
C LEU A 50 -15.82 -12.79 7.66
N LEU A 51 -15.35 -11.60 8.02
CA LEU A 51 -14.00 -11.39 8.55
C LEU A 51 -13.96 -11.44 10.09
N LYS A 52 -15.12 -11.46 10.76
CA LYS A 52 -15.25 -11.34 12.23
C LYS A 52 -14.36 -12.28 13.06
N ASN A 53 -14.09 -13.48 12.54
CA ASN A 53 -13.27 -14.48 13.24
C ASN A 53 -11.78 -14.39 12.86
N GLY A 54 -11.36 -13.26 12.31
CA GLY A 54 -10.03 -13.03 11.78
C GLY A 54 -9.91 -13.37 10.30
N TYR A 55 -8.88 -12.83 9.66
CA TYR A 55 -8.66 -12.97 8.23
C TYR A 55 -7.18 -13.00 7.83
N ASP A 56 -6.90 -13.67 6.72
CA ASP A 56 -5.61 -13.60 6.05
C ASP A 56 -5.65 -12.50 4.98
N ALA A 57 -4.57 -11.73 4.88
CA ALA A 57 -4.42 -10.62 3.96
C ALA A 57 -3.32 -10.94 2.94
N ILE A 58 -3.62 -10.75 1.65
CA ILE A 58 -2.65 -10.90 0.55
C ILE A 58 -2.61 -9.61 -0.24
N GLY A 59 -1.44 -8.99 -0.32
CA GLY A 59 -1.22 -7.74 -1.05
C GLY A 59 -0.17 -7.90 -2.15
N PHE A 60 -0.47 -7.37 -3.32
CA PHE A 60 0.44 -7.34 -4.47
C PHE A 60 0.88 -5.90 -4.72
N SER A 61 2.17 -5.68 -5.00
CA SER A 61 2.72 -4.35 -5.31
C SER A 61 2.28 -3.32 -4.24
N GLN A 62 1.70 -2.17 -4.60
CA GLN A 62 1.21 -1.19 -3.62
C GLN A 62 0.20 -1.77 -2.61
N GLY A 63 -0.56 -2.81 -2.97
CA GLY A 63 -1.60 -3.37 -2.12
C GLY A 63 -1.04 -4.00 -0.84
N GLY A 64 0.18 -4.55 -0.86
CA GLY A 64 0.81 -5.08 0.35
C GLY A 64 1.31 -3.99 1.30
N LEU A 65 1.75 -2.85 0.76
CA LEU A 65 2.04 -1.66 1.56
C LEU A 65 0.78 -1.18 2.29
N PHE A 66 -0.36 -1.17 1.59
CA PHE A 66 -1.63 -0.72 2.15
C PHE A 66 -2.19 -1.69 3.19
N LEU A 67 -2.07 -3.00 2.97
CA LEU A 67 -2.47 -3.98 3.98
C LEU A 67 -1.55 -3.95 5.21
N ARG A 68 -0.26 -3.63 5.04
CA ARG A 68 0.61 -3.33 6.18
C ARG A 68 0.10 -2.12 6.96
N TRP A 69 -0.24 -1.02 6.30
CA TRP A 69 -0.87 0.13 6.97
C TRP A 69 -2.13 -0.27 7.74
N VAL A 70 -3.03 -1.03 7.09
CA VAL A 70 -4.26 -1.53 7.73
C VAL A 70 -3.94 -2.30 9.01
N SER A 71 -2.93 -3.18 8.99
CA SER A 71 -2.48 -3.94 10.16
C SER A 71 -1.89 -3.06 11.27
N GLN A 72 -1.38 -1.87 10.93
CA GLN A 72 -0.75 -0.94 11.86
C GLN A 72 -1.77 0.05 12.46
N THR A 73 -2.84 0.40 11.74
CA THR A 73 -3.70 1.54 12.10
C THR A 73 -5.18 1.24 12.32
N CYS A 74 -5.74 0.18 11.74
CA CYS A 74 -7.20 -0.04 11.80
C CYS A 74 -7.68 -0.60 13.15
N GLY A 75 -6.76 -0.90 14.08
CA GLY A 75 -7.04 -1.54 15.37
C GLY A 75 -7.39 -3.02 15.25
N SER A 76 -7.68 -3.65 16.38
CA SER A 76 -8.18 -5.03 16.47
C SER A 76 -9.69 -5.09 16.23
N ASN A 77 -10.20 -6.24 15.76
CA ASN A 77 -11.60 -6.54 15.44
C ASN A 77 -12.13 -6.04 14.07
N PRO A 78 -12.08 -6.88 13.01
CA PRO A 78 -11.52 -8.24 13.01
C PRO A 78 -10.00 -8.25 12.95
N ASP A 79 -9.39 -9.29 13.50
CA ASP A 79 -7.92 -9.41 13.53
C ASP A 79 -7.36 -9.89 12.19
N MET A 80 -6.32 -9.21 11.71
CA MET A 80 -5.49 -9.72 10.62
C MET A 80 -4.59 -10.80 11.20
N ILE A 81 -4.77 -12.05 10.78
CA ILE A 81 -4.04 -13.21 11.34
C ILE A 81 -2.71 -13.40 10.63
N ASN A 82 -2.72 -13.34 9.29
CA ASN A 82 -1.51 -13.44 8.47
C ASN A 82 -1.51 -12.33 7.41
N LEU A 83 -0.33 -11.77 7.15
CA LEU A 83 -0.11 -10.81 6.07
C LEU A 83 0.94 -11.37 5.11
N MET A 84 0.57 -11.55 3.85
CA MET A 84 1.47 -11.91 2.76
C MET A 84 1.57 -10.75 1.77
N THR A 85 2.78 -10.29 1.50
CA THR A 85 3.04 -9.24 0.51
C THR A 85 3.95 -9.74 -0.60
N ILE A 86 3.59 -9.41 -1.84
CA ILE A 86 4.26 -9.90 -3.04
C ILE A 86 4.71 -8.69 -3.86
N GLY A 87 6.03 -8.46 -3.90
CA GLY A 87 6.64 -7.34 -4.64
C GLY A 87 6.25 -5.96 -4.12
N SER A 88 5.94 -5.83 -2.82
CA SER A 88 5.45 -4.58 -2.24
C SER A 88 6.58 -3.63 -1.81
N PRO A 89 6.51 -2.33 -2.14
CA PRO A 89 7.57 -1.37 -1.84
C PRO A 89 7.51 -0.92 -0.37
N HIS A 90 7.87 -1.78 0.58
CA HIS A 90 7.80 -1.48 2.03
C HIS A 90 8.71 -0.32 2.48
N ARG A 91 9.76 -0.02 1.70
CA ARG A 91 10.62 1.17 1.87
C ARG A 91 10.37 2.23 0.81
N GLY A 92 9.26 2.16 0.07
CA GLY A 92 8.99 3.09 -1.02
C GLY A 92 9.79 2.81 -2.28
N VAL A 93 9.66 3.70 -3.27
CA VAL A 93 10.36 3.65 -4.57
C VAL A 93 10.94 5.01 -4.93
N SER A 94 12.06 5.02 -5.65
CA SER A 94 12.75 6.25 -6.08
C SER A 94 12.87 6.37 -7.60
N HIS A 95 12.17 5.51 -8.33
CA HIS A 95 12.17 5.43 -9.78
C HIS A 95 10.79 5.01 -10.27
N VAL A 96 10.47 5.35 -11.51
CA VAL A 96 9.24 4.91 -12.16
C VAL A 96 9.53 3.59 -12.89
N PRO A 97 8.83 2.48 -12.55
CA PRO A 97 9.04 1.21 -13.23
C PRO A 97 8.91 1.36 -14.75
N LEU A 98 9.79 0.70 -15.49
CA LEU A 98 9.82 0.72 -16.97
C LEU A 98 10.10 2.09 -17.61
N CYS A 99 10.47 3.11 -16.83
CA CYS A 99 10.72 4.47 -17.34
C CYS A 99 12.19 4.68 -17.82
N GLY A 100 13.10 3.79 -17.41
CA GLY A 100 14.50 3.79 -17.86
C GLY A 100 15.35 4.97 -17.36
N SER A 101 16.62 4.98 -17.75
CA SER A 101 17.62 5.94 -17.25
C SER A 101 17.33 7.41 -17.61
N THR A 102 16.74 7.67 -18.77
CA THR A 102 16.36 9.03 -19.20
C THR A 102 15.32 9.65 -18.26
N CYS A 103 14.36 8.85 -17.81
CA CYS A 103 13.31 9.31 -16.90
C CYS A 103 13.88 9.59 -15.51
N ASP A 104 14.72 8.70 -14.99
CA ASP A 104 15.40 8.91 -13.70
C ASP A 104 16.30 10.16 -13.76
N TYR A 105 16.95 10.40 -14.89
CA TYR A 105 17.72 11.63 -15.11
C TYR A 105 16.82 12.88 -15.05
N ILE A 106 15.67 12.87 -15.73
CA ILE A 106 14.72 13.99 -15.71
C ILE A 106 14.20 14.26 -14.29
N ILE A 107 13.82 13.21 -13.56
CA ILE A 107 13.34 13.30 -12.17
C ILE A 107 14.40 13.97 -11.29
N ARG A 108 15.67 13.55 -11.42
CA ARG A 108 16.79 14.13 -10.65
C ARG A 108 17.11 15.56 -11.07
N TYR A 109 17.17 15.81 -12.39
CA TYR A 109 17.53 17.12 -12.95
C TYR A 109 16.50 18.19 -12.59
N LEU A 110 15.21 17.87 -12.73
CA LEU A 110 14.10 18.75 -12.36
C LEU A 110 13.79 18.73 -10.85
N GLN A 111 14.53 17.96 -10.06
CA GLN A 111 14.32 17.81 -8.61
C GLN A 111 12.86 17.48 -8.25
N ILE A 112 12.21 16.59 -9.02
CA ILE A 112 10.80 16.23 -8.81
C ILE A 112 10.55 15.75 -7.38
N SER A 113 11.49 14.98 -6.81
CA SER A 113 11.41 14.52 -5.42
C SER A 113 11.35 15.68 -4.43
N HIS A 114 12.15 16.73 -4.62
CA HIS A 114 12.11 17.90 -3.75
C HIS A 114 10.72 18.52 -3.79
N PHE A 115 10.20 18.81 -4.99
CA PHE A 115 8.87 19.39 -5.17
C PHE A 115 7.75 18.53 -4.58
N ALA A 116 7.86 17.20 -4.70
CA ALA A 116 6.90 16.28 -4.12
C ALA A 116 6.85 16.35 -2.58
N TYR A 117 7.92 16.81 -1.92
CA TYR A 117 8.01 16.90 -0.46
C TYR A 117 7.98 18.34 0.08
N ILE A 118 7.82 19.37 -0.76
CA ILE A 118 7.68 20.76 -0.27
C ILE A 118 6.41 20.89 0.58
N THR A 119 5.34 20.20 0.17
CA THR A 119 4.08 20.10 0.88
C THR A 119 3.57 18.66 0.89
N ASP A 120 2.69 18.35 1.82
CA ASP A 120 1.96 17.08 1.91
C ASP A 120 0.91 16.90 0.80
N ILE A 121 0.49 18.00 0.15
CA ILE A 121 -0.56 17.98 -0.90
C ILE A 121 -0.26 16.94 -2.00
N VAL A 122 0.98 16.85 -2.47
CA VAL A 122 1.35 15.92 -3.55
C VAL A 122 1.26 14.48 -3.09
N THR A 123 1.78 14.19 -1.89
CA THR A 123 1.80 12.86 -1.29
C THR A 123 0.42 12.40 -0.83
N ASP A 124 -0.45 13.33 -0.44
CA ASP A 124 -1.83 13.09 -0.02
C ASP A 124 -2.81 12.99 -1.18
N PHE A 125 -2.48 13.60 -2.33
CA PHE A 125 -3.30 13.52 -3.52
C PHE A 125 -2.90 12.35 -4.43
N ILE A 126 -1.61 12.12 -4.65
CA ILE A 126 -1.11 11.11 -5.61
C ILE A 126 -0.60 9.88 -4.84
N THR A 127 -1.26 8.74 -5.06
CA THR A 127 -0.97 7.49 -4.34
C THR A 127 0.47 7.04 -4.50
N PHE A 128 0.99 7.10 -5.73
CA PHE A 128 2.39 6.73 -6.00
C PHE A 128 3.39 7.61 -5.23
N MET A 129 3.08 8.89 -5.04
CA MET A 129 3.93 9.83 -4.31
C MET A 129 3.91 9.60 -2.80
N ALA A 130 2.84 9.03 -2.25
CA ALA A 130 2.74 8.67 -0.83
C ALA A 130 3.79 7.64 -0.38
N TYR A 131 4.39 6.92 -1.33
CA TYR A 131 5.48 5.98 -1.12
C TYR A 131 6.69 6.25 -2.02
N TRP A 132 6.78 7.46 -2.57
CA TRP A 132 8.00 7.92 -3.22
C TRP A 132 9.05 8.20 -2.15
N HIS A 133 10.23 7.62 -2.29
CA HIS A 133 11.32 7.71 -1.32
C HIS A 133 12.64 8.00 -2.02
N ASP A 134 13.02 9.27 -2.06
CA ASP A 134 14.32 9.72 -2.52
C ASP A 134 15.22 10.02 -1.33
N ILE A 135 16.26 9.19 -1.14
CA ILE A 135 17.22 9.26 -0.03
C ILE A 135 17.91 10.62 0.04
N LYS A 136 18.03 11.34 -1.10
CA LYS A 136 18.62 12.69 -1.12
C LYS A 136 17.83 13.69 -0.26
N TYR A 137 16.52 13.50 -0.13
CA TYR A 137 15.61 14.40 0.59
C TYR A 137 14.99 13.74 1.82
N GLU A 138 15.76 12.88 2.51
CA GLU A 138 15.28 12.04 3.62
C GLU A 138 14.50 12.80 4.70
N ALA A 139 14.98 13.98 5.12
CA ALA A 139 14.31 14.76 6.16
C ALA A 139 12.90 15.22 5.74
N LEU A 140 12.73 15.61 4.46
CA LEU A 140 11.43 16.01 3.92
C LEU A 140 10.54 14.79 3.65
N TYR A 141 11.12 13.70 3.16
CA TYR A 141 10.43 12.41 3.01
C TYR A 141 9.83 11.94 4.35
N GLN A 142 10.59 12.09 5.44
CA GLN A 142 10.17 11.68 6.78
C GLN A 142 8.98 12.47 7.35
N SER A 143 8.84 13.73 6.97
CA SER A 143 7.76 14.59 7.43
C SER A 143 6.50 14.55 6.56
N THR A 144 6.61 14.11 5.30
CA THR A 144 5.53 14.27 4.30
C THR A 144 4.90 12.98 3.82
N THR A 145 5.61 11.84 3.85
CA THR A 145 5.11 10.62 3.20
C THR A 145 4.45 9.62 4.15
N LEU A 146 3.47 8.92 3.58
CA LEU A 146 2.77 7.82 4.24
C LEU A 146 3.73 6.66 4.59
N THR A 147 4.68 6.37 3.69
CA THR A 147 5.67 5.31 3.93
C THR A 147 6.66 5.66 5.02
N ALA A 148 7.07 6.92 5.11
CA ALA A 148 7.90 7.33 6.23
C ALA A 148 7.14 7.30 7.55
N TYR A 149 5.86 7.71 7.57
CA TYR A 149 5.03 7.61 8.77
C TYR A 149 4.99 6.17 9.30
N MET A 150 4.77 5.17 8.43
CA MET A 150 4.82 3.76 8.83
C MET A 150 6.19 3.29 9.35
N ASN A 151 7.27 3.80 8.77
CA ASN A 151 8.62 3.26 9.00
C ASN A 151 9.37 3.96 10.15
N TYR A 152 9.13 5.25 10.38
CA TYR A 152 9.90 6.06 11.34
C TYR A 152 9.10 6.52 12.55
N LYS A 153 7.77 6.61 12.46
CA LYS A 153 6.92 6.91 13.64
C LYS A 153 6.51 5.64 14.40
N PHE A 154 7.24 4.53 14.18
CA PHE A 154 7.17 3.27 14.90
C PHE A 154 5.75 2.80 15.18
N LEU A 155 4.91 2.70 14.15
CA LEU A 155 3.71 1.89 14.27
C LEU A 155 4.12 0.43 14.12
N PRO A 156 4.24 -0.39 15.18
CA PRO A 156 4.47 -1.81 14.97
C PRO A 156 3.29 -2.39 14.18
N ILE A 157 3.56 -3.43 13.40
CA ILE A 157 2.48 -4.28 12.91
C ILE A 157 1.73 -4.80 14.14
N SER A 158 0.40 -4.86 14.07
CA SER A 158 -0.41 -5.36 15.20
C SER A 158 0.12 -6.70 15.70
N ASP A 159 0.25 -6.83 17.02
CA ASP A 159 0.66 -8.07 17.70
C ASP A 159 -0.25 -9.27 17.37
N ASN A 160 -1.44 -9.01 16.82
CA ASN A 160 -2.38 -10.04 16.38
C ASN A 160 -1.97 -10.70 15.04
N VAL A 161 -1.06 -10.07 14.28
CA VAL A 161 -0.49 -10.66 13.06
C VAL A 161 0.53 -11.70 13.46
N LYS A 162 0.17 -12.97 13.33
CA LYS A 162 1.03 -14.10 13.68
C LYS A 162 2.19 -14.28 12.71
N THR A 163 1.93 -14.03 11.43
CA THR A 163 2.93 -14.19 10.37
C THR A 163 2.87 -13.01 9.40
N PHE A 164 4.03 -12.37 9.16
CA PHE A 164 4.22 -11.38 8.11
C PHE A 164 5.25 -11.88 7.09
N SER A 165 4.77 -12.35 5.94
CA SER A 165 5.59 -12.93 4.86
C SER A 165 5.81 -11.92 3.74
N MET A 166 7.07 -11.59 3.45
CA MET A 166 7.47 -10.75 2.32
C MET A 166 8.14 -11.62 1.25
N ILE A 167 7.57 -11.66 0.05
CA ILE A 167 8.05 -12.48 -1.07
C ILE A 167 8.36 -11.57 -2.26
N GLN A 168 9.51 -11.77 -2.90
CA GLN A 168 9.97 -11.01 -4.06
C GLN A 168 10.72 -11.93 -5.02
N PHE A 169 10.55 -11.73 -6.34
CA PHE A 169 11.41 -12.38 -7.32
C PHE A 169 12.70 -11.57 -7.53
N THR A 170 13.81 -12.25 -7.77
CA THR A 170 15.12 -11.61 -7.98
C THR A 170 15.17 -10.71 -9.22
N ALA A 171 14.25 -10.87 -10.15
CA ALA A 171 14.17 -10.12 -11.41
C ALA A 171 12.96 -9.15 -11.46
N ASP A 172 12.26 -8.92 -10.34
CA ASP A 172 11.25 -7.87 -10.27
C ASP A 172 11.96 -6.50 -10.27
N THR A 173 11.93 -5.81 -11.42
CA THR A 173 12.38 -4.42 -11.61
C THR A 173 11.29 -3.41 -11.26
#